data_AF-A0A0F6W251-F1
#
_entry.id   AF-A0A0F6W251-F1
#
_cell.length_a   1.000
_cell.length_b   1.000
_cell.length_c   1.000
_cell.angle_alpha   90.00
_cell.angle_beta   90.00
_cell.angle_gamma   90.00
#
_symmetry.space_group_name_H-M   'P 1'
#
loop_
_entity.id
_entity.type
_entity.pdbx_description
1 polymer ?
#
loop_
_entity_poly.entity_id
_entity_poly.type
_entity_poly.pdbx_seq_one_letter_code
_entity_poly.pdbx_strand_id
1 'polypeptide(L)'
;MDASGSGDAGQDGGGSTADAGTDAGPPEGDAGPGEGLECEACEAEGDCAPGSHCIELGGGEGVCLRVCEPDLPDCATGFDCVEELLTTELPEPVCVPVGERCCVDGDGDHYGQGVGCDGADCDDATATTNPGATETCNATDDDCDGTADDGDASALCVRGAHVATAICTTGTCEIAMCEEGWDDCDAAADGCETSVRTTTDCGSCGMPCALPHATATCASGTCEIGACDAGWGDCNGMDADGCETELNTLDSCGACGVTCARPNAMTSCSTGTCAVVGCQPTFGNCDSQPTNGCETSTTTNAHCGGCNVACAPSRGTGDCSTGTCRVSSCQSNYADCNDSATDGCEAQLNTLANCGACGVACGGANASASCATGSCVLTCNPNFGNCDGNAANGCEADLRSLAHCGGCGMTCSLANASESCSTGTCTLGTCDSGYASCDANGANGCEVSHRGSASCGGAIDLGAYDGDLSCGTICGGNGSWDQFSSQSGRSSAWFRARSVEDSSCDADIEHRVRLVSPAGVDYDLYVYRACGGALIGSSTAGTGATDTVTFRESDDSNGDDGITYWIEVRYHSGSSCSNWTLTLEGHNC
;
A
#
# COMPACT_ATOMS: atom_id res chain seq x y z
N MET A 1 5.22 -30.23 -11.33
CA MET A 1 6.49 -29.67 -10.82
C MET A 1 6.84 -30.52 -9.62
N ASP A 2 7.14 -31.80 -9.83
CA ASP A 2 8.46 -32.32 -10.23
C ASP A 2 9.55 -31.84 -9.28
N ALA A 3 10.46 -32.65 -8.73
CA ALA A 3 10.72 -34.09 -8.70
C ALA A 3 12.02 -34.25 -7.87
N SER A 4 12.38 -35.52 -7.58
CA SER A 4 13.73 -36.03 -7.22
C SER A 4 14.21 -35.80 -5.79
N GLY A 5 14.78 -36.79 -5.07
CA GLY A 5 15.14 -38.20 -5.31
C GLY A 5 15.78 -38.70 -4.00
N SER A 6 15.46 -39.89 -3.46
CA SER A 6 15.89 -41.26 -3.83
C SER A 6 17.36 -41.60 -3.53
N GLY A 7 17.53 -42.69 -2.76
CA GLY A 7 18.75 -43.48 -2.49
C GLY A 7 18.81 -43.85 -1.00
N ASP A 8 18.32 -44.98 -0.49
CA ASP A 8 18.40 -46.42 -0.82
C ASP A 8 19.75 -47.11 -0.50
N ALA A 9 19.61 -48.35 -0.01
CA ALA A 9 20.55 -49.40 0.39
C ALA A 9 21.13 -49.29 1.82
N GLY A 10 21.09 -50.31 2.67
CA GLY A 10 20.63 -51.70 2.56
C GLY A 10 21.27 -52.55 3.68
N GLN A 11 20.57 -53.61 4.14
CA GLN A 11 21.09 -54.95 4.54
C GLN A 11 22.15 -55.02 5.67
N ASP A 12 22.14 -55.93 6.65
CA ASP A 12 21.76 -57.35 6.70
C ASP A 12 21.43 -57.80 8.14
N GLY A 13 20.73 -58.93 8.27
CA GLY A 13 20.51 -59.64 9.53
C GLY A 13 21.69 -60.49 9.99
N GLY A 14 21.63 -60.96 11.23
CA GLY A 14 22.57 -61.93 11.77
C GLY A 14 22.23 -62.30 13.22
N GLY A 15 21.50 -63.40 13.38
CA GLY A 15 21.51 -64.17 14.61
C GLY A 15 22.57 -65.27 14.52
N SER A 16 23.33 -65.46 15.59
CA SER A 16 24.14 -66.64 15.93
C SER A 16 24.45 -66.52 17.43
N THR A 17 23.93 -67.32 18.34
CA THR A 17 24.41 -68.67 18.76
C THR A 17 25.92 -68.87 18.77
N ALA A 18 26.40 -69.24 19.96
CA ALA A 18 27.58 -70.05 20.32
C ALA A 18 28.97 -69.41 20.19
N ASP A 19 29.67 -69.30 21.32
CA ASP A 19 30.87 -70.10 21.68
C ASP A 19 31.19 -69.75 23.16
N ALA A 20 31.29 -70.67 24.12
CA ALA A 20 32.14 -71.86 24.25
C ALA A 20 33.63 -71.53 24.47
N GLY A 21 34.18 -72.16 25.51
CA GLY A 21 35.60 -72.23 25.83
C GLY A 21 35.96 -71.35 27.03
N THR A 22 36.68 -71.80 28.05
CA THR A 22 37.53 -72.99 28.23
C THR A 22 37.91 -72.97 29.72
N ASP A 23 37.68 -74.05 30.46
CA ASP A 23 38.71 -75.08 30.74
C ASP A 23 39.74 -74.61 31.79
N ALA A 24 39.64 -75.18 33.00
CA ALA A 24 40.76 -75.57 33.86
C ALA A 24 40.25 -75.98 35.25
N GLY A 25 39.71 -77.20 35.39
CA GLY A 25 40.17 -78.00 36.53
C GLY A 25 41.62 -78.39 36.23
N PRO A 26 42.55 -78.41 37.19
CA PRO A 26 42.79 -79.66 37.95
C PRO A 26 43.46 -79.44 39.33
N PRO A 27 43.82 -80.49 40.11
CA PRO A 27 43.51 -81.90 39.97
C PRO A 27 42.76 -82.44 41.21
N GLU A 28 41.61 -83.08 41.01
CA GLU A 28 41.31 -84.24 41.85
C GLU A 28 42.34 -85.29 41.47
N GLY A 29 43.39 -85.37 42.28
CA GLY A 29 44.34 -86.45 42.24
C GLY A 29 43.57 -87.73 42.51
N ASP A 30 43.32 -88.49 41.44
CA ASP A 30 43.11 -89.93 41.48
C ASP A 30 44.22 -90.57 42.35
N ALA A 31 43.98 -90.65 43.65
CA ALA A 31 44.58 -91.68 44.47
C ALA A 31 43.82 -92.97 44.11
N GLY A 32 44.36 -93.67 43.13
CA GLY A 32 44.02 -95.06 42.87
C GLY A 32 44.10 -95.91 44.16
N PRO A 33 43.57 -97.13 44.13
CA PRO A 33 43.39 -97.92 45.34
C PRO A 33 44.75 -98.26 45.96
N GLY A 34 45.01 -97.71 47.15
CA GLY A 34 46.03 -98.23 48.09
C GLY A 34 47.37 -97.49 48.16
N GLU A 35 47.39 -96.18 48.38
CA GLU A 35 48.55 -95.46 48.96
C GLU A 35 48.08 -94.96 50.35
N GLY A 36 48.53 -95.60 51.43
CA GLY A 36 47.99 -95.40 52.78
C GLY A 36 48.28 -94.03 53.39
N LEU A 37 47.25 -93.37 53.90
CA LEU A 37 47.34 -92.09 54.61
C LEU A 37 47.68 -92.35 56.10
N GLU A 38 48.63 -91.59 56.63
CA GLU A 38 48.91 -91.57 58.08
C GLU A 38 47.70 -91.02 58.84
N CYS A 39 47.34 -91.59 59.99
CA CYS A 39 46.21 -91.20 60.85
C CYS A 39 44.79 -91.55 60.36
N GLU A 40 44.65 -92.46 59.40
CA GLU A 40 43.34 -93.10 59.10
C GLU A 40 42.90 -94.02 60.25
N ALA A 41 41.60 -94.09 60.55
CA ALA A 41 41.08 -94.97 61.60
C ALA A 41 41.10 -96.46 61.19
N CYS A 42 41.43 -97.35 62.14
CA CYS A 42 41.48 -98.79 61.91
C CYS A 42 40.98 -99.59 63.12
N GLU A 43 40.41 -100.76 62.86
CA GLU A 43 39.96 -101.70 63.90
C GLU A 43 40.86 -102.95 63.94
N ALA A 44 41.57 -103.25 62.85
CA ALA A 44 42.52 -104.35 62.72
C ALA A 44 43.65 -104.02 61.73
N GLU A 45 44.77 -104.76 61.83
CA GLU A 45 45.93 -104.64 60.93
C GLU A 45 45.59 -104.74 59.43
N GLY A 46 44.50 -105.44 59.07
CA GLY A 46 44.06 -105.59 57.69
C GLY A 46 43.40 -104.34 57.10
N ASP A 47 43.05 -103.36 57.95
CA ASP A 47 42.42 -102.11 57.54
C ASP A 47 43.47 -101.07 57.10
N CYS A 48 44.74 -101.29 57.46
CA CYS A 48 45.84 -100.42 57.10
C CYS A 48 46.51 -100.84 55.79
N ALA A 49 46.99 -99.86 55.03
CA ALA A 49 47.74 -100.12 53.81
C ALA A 49 49.05 -100.90 54.10
N PRO A 50 49.57 -101.66 53.12
CA PRO A 50 50.84 -102.37 53.28
C PRO A 50 51.96 -101.42 53.71
N GLY A 51 52.67 -101.77 54.79
CA GLY A 51 53.71 -100.90 55.37
C GLY A 51 53.18 -99.92 56.41
N SER A 52 51.97 -100.11 56.93
CA SER A 52 51.42 -99.42 58.10
C SER A 52 50.88 -100.43 59.11
N HIS A 53 50.86 -100.06 60.37
CA HIS A 53 50.28 -100.85 61.46
C HIS A 53 49.08 -100.15 62.07
N CYS A 54 48.10 -100.95 62.51
CA CYS A 54 46.96 -100.44 63.23
C CYS A 54 47.32 -100.30 64.71
N ILE A 55 47.60 -99.07 65.14
CA ILE A 55 48.10 -98.78 66.48
C ILE A 55 47.07 -97.96 67.26
N GLU A 56 46.67 -98.47 68.42
CA GLU A 56 45.82 -97.71 69.36
C GLU A 56 46.65 -96.64 70.08
N LEU A 57 46.39 -95.38 69.78
CA LEU A 57 46.95 -94.25 70.53
C LEU A 57 45.96 -93.84 71.62
N GLY A 58 46.27 -94.18 72.88
CA GLY A 58 45.71 -93.54 74.08
C GLY A 58 44.21 -93.24 74.10
N GLY A 59 43.33 -94.24 73.92
CA GLY A 59 41.88 -93.98 73.98
C GLY A 59 40.94 -95.04 73.40
N GLY A 60 41.46 -96.05 72.72
CA GLY A 60 40.69 -97.21 72.24
C GLY A 60 40.21 -97.13 70.79
N GLU A 61 40.65 -96.16 70.01
CA GLU A 61 40.52 -96.16 68.55
C GLU A 61 41.91 -96.42 67.94
N GLY A 62 41.99 -97.44 67.07
CA GLY A 62 43.20 -97.72 66.30
C GLY A 62 43.37 -96.70 65.19
N VAL A 63 44.61 -96.29 64.93
CA VAL A 63 44.96 -95.49 63.76
C VAL A 63 46.07 -96.16 62.97
N CYS A 64 45.98 -96.05 61.64
CA CYS A 64 47.02 -96.54 60.74
C CYS A 64 48.22 -95.61 60.81
N LEU A 65 49.31 -96.13 61.36
CA LEU A 65 50.59 -95.45 61.43
C LEU A 65 51.57 -96.15 60.50
N ARG A 66 52.20 -95.36 59.64
CA ARG A 66 53.17 -95.85 58.66
C ARG A 66 54.43 -96.35 59.36
N VAL A 67 54.95 -97.48 58.90
CA VAL A 67 56.25 -98.01 59.32
C VAL A 67 57.36 -97.09 58.82
N CYS A 68 58.33 -96.79 59.67
CA CYS A 68 59.43 -95.89 59.40
C CYS A 68 60.78 -96.52 59.72
N GLU A 69 61.84 -96.00 59.10
CA GLU A 69 63.21 -96.40 59.42
C GLU A 69 63.86 -95.33 60.32
N PRO A 70 64.32 -95.65 61.54
CA PRO A 70 64.75 -94.64 62.54
C PRO A 70 65.88 -93.70 62.08
N ASP A 71 66.67 -94.15 61.09
CA ASP A 71 67.79 -93.40 60.54
C ASP A 71 67.43 -92.60 59.27
N LEU A 72 66.16 -92.60 58.84
CA LEU A 72 65.64 -91.88 57.67
C LEU A 72 64.49 -90.92 58.05
N PRO A 73 64.38 -89.73 57.42
CA PRO A 73 63.30 -88.78 57.67
C PRO A 73 62.04 -89.17 56.89
N ASP A 74 61.44 -90.31 57.25
CA ASP A 74 60.34 -90.90 56.48
C ASP A 74 58.95 -90.44 56.95
N CYS A 75 58.84 -89.76 58.09
CA CYS A 75 57.56 -89.30 58.67
C CYS A 75 57.16 -87.88 58.22
N ALA A 76 55.85 -87.60 58.14
CA ALA A 76 55.32 -86.27 57.84
C ALA A 76 55.63 -85.25 58.96
N THR A 77 55.58 -83.95 58.63
CA THR A 77 55.77 -82.87 59.60
C THR A 77 54.75 -83.02 60.73
N GLY A 78 55.21 -83.03 62.00
CA GLY A 78 54.35 -83.28 63.16
C GLY A 78 54.33 -84.73 63.65
N PHE A 79 55.06 -85.65 62.99
CA PHE A 79 55.20 -87.05 63.37
C PHE A 79 56.68 -87.40 63.65
N ASP A 80 56.91 -88.20 64.69
CA ASP A 80 58.21 -88.76 65.06
C ASP A 80 58.23 -90.28 64.83
N CYS A 81 59.31 -90.79 64.23
CA CYS A 81 59.54 -92.23 64.09
C CYS A 81 59.92 -92.82 65.44
N VAL A 82 59.09 -93.71 66.00
CA VAL A 82 59.31 -94.32 67.31
C VAL A 82 59.40 -95.84 67.24
N GLU A 83 60.33 -96.43 68.00
CA GLU A 83 60.54 -97.89 68.07
C GLU A 83 59.70 -98.57 69.17
N GLU A 84 59.28 -97.82 70.20
CA GLU A 84 58.45 -98.31 71.30
C GLU A 84 57.42 -97.25 71.72
N LEU A 85 56.18 -97.67 71.92
CA LEU A 85 55.14 -96.85 72.54
C LEU A 85 54.99 -97.25 74.01
N LEU A 86 55.56 -96.46 74.92
CA LEU A 86 55.45 -96.37 76.41
C LEU A 86 55.11 -97.63 77.27
N THR A 87 54.32 -98.61 76.81
CA THR A 87 54.01 -99.89 77.46
C THR A 87 53.86 -101.10 76.52
N THR A 88 54.08 -100.96 75.21
CA THR A 88 53.82 -102.01 74.21
C THR A 88 55.01 -102.14 73.25
N GLU A 89 55.61 -103.33 73.15
CA GLU A 89 56.65 -103.60 72.13
C GLU A 89 55.97 -103.65 70.75
N LEU A 90 56.38 -102.75 69.87
CA LEU A 90 55.90 -102.69 68.49
C LEU A 90 56.63 -103.74 67.63
N PRO A 91 55.95 -104.31 66.61
CA PRO A 91 56.59 -105.26 65.71
C PRO A 91 57.71 -104.62 64.88
N GLU A 92 57.53 -103.36 64.47
CA GLU A 92 58.48 -102.51 63.70
C GLU A 92 58.27 -101.02 64.09
N PRO A 93 59.25 -100.11 63.86
CA PRO A 93 59.12 -98.69 64.17
C PRO A 93 58.05 -97.99 63.31
N VAL A 94 57.26 -97.09 63.88
CA VAL A 94 56.16 -96.39 63.17
C VAL A 94 56.16 -94.88 63.44
N CYS A 95 55.62 -94.10 62.50
CA CYS A 95 55.45 -92.64 62.62
C CYS A 95 54.30 -92.31 63.59
N VAL A 96 54.61 -91.80 64.78
CA VAL A 96 53.62 -91.42 65.80
C VAL A 96 53.51 -89.90 65.89
N PRO A 97 52.29 -89.31 65.96
CA PRO A 97 52.12 -87.86 66.06
C PRO A 97 52.70 -87.30 67.37
N VAL A 98 53.39 -86.17 67.25
CA VAL A 98 53.95 -85.42 68.38
C VAL A 98 52.82 -84.65 69.07
N GLY A 99 52.30 -85.16 70.20
CA GLY A 99 51.27 -84.48 71.00
C GLY A 99 49.92 -85.19 71.16
N GLU A 100 49.87 -86.52 70.92
CA GLU A 100 48.72 -87.41 71.20
C GLU A 100 47.41 -87.09 70.43
N ARG A 101 47.42 -86.22 69.41
CA ARG A 101 46.29 -86.02 68.48
C ARG A 101 46.74 -86.13 67.03
N CYS A 102 45.96 -86.86 66.23
CA CYS A 102 46.13 -87.04 64.80
C CYS A 102 45.37 -85.93 64.04
N CYS A 103 45.97 -84.74 63.92
CA CYS A 103 45.45 -83.63 63.10
C CYS A 103 46.57 -83.06 62.23
N VAL A 104 46.36 -83.06 60.92
CA VAL A 104 47.19 -82.35 59.95
C VAL A 104 46.53 -80.99 59.72
N ASP A 105 47.15 -79.96 60.28
CA ASP A 105 46.71 -78.56 60.29
C ASP A 105 47.89 -77.71 59.78
N GLY A 106 47.70 -77.09 58.60
CA GLY A 106 48.74 -76.39 57.86
C GLY A 106 48.99 -74.96 58.30
N ASP A 107 48.00 -74.29 58.87
CA ASP A 107 48.05 -72.87 59.23
C ASP A 107 47.92 -72.58 60.74
N GLY A 108 47.61 -73.59 61.53
CA GLY A 108 47.57 -73.59 62.99
C GLY A 108 46.24 -73.13 63.60
N ASP A 109 45.14 -73.16 62.85
CA ASP A 109 43.82 -72.73 63.33
C ASP A 109 42.96 -73.85 63.97
N HIS A 110 43.48 -75.08 63.99
CA HIS A 110 42.89 -76.33 64.51
C HIS A 110 41.86 -77.02 63.60
N TYR A 111 41.56 -76.45 62.44
CA TYR A 111 40.82 -77.13 61.38
C TYR A 111 41.83 -77.81 60.42
N GLY A 112 41.44 -78.91 59.77
CA GLY A 112 42.36 -79.68 58.92
C GLY A 112 41.92 -81.13 58.69
N GLN A 113 42.86 -82.02 58.37
CA GLN A 113 42.57 -83.45 58.14
C GLN A 113 43.04 -84.34 59.30
N GLY A 114 42.12 -85.15 59.83
CA GLY A 114 42.40 -86.19 60.83
C GLY A 114 41.41 -86.21 61.98
N VAL A 115 41.36 -87.32 62.72
CA VAL A 115 40.42 -87.53 63.85
C VAL A 115 40.61 -86.54 65.00
N GLY A 116 41.69 -85.76 65.00
CA GLY A 116 42.03 -84.77 66.02
C GLY A 116 41.60 -83.33 65.72
N CYS A 117 41.18 -82.99 64.49
CA CYS A 117 40.86 -81.60 64.11
C CYS A 117 39.43 -81.20 64.54
N ASP A 118 39.18 -79.90 64.72
CA ASP A 118 37.85 -79.37 65.11
C ASP A 118 36.84 -79.38 63.95
N GLY A 119 37.33 -79.59 62.73
CA GLY A 119 36.55 -79.80 61.50
C GLY A 119 37.49 -79.89 60.29
N ALA A 120 36.93 -80.17 59.12
CA ALA A 120 37.68 -80.08 57.88
C ALA A 120 37.88 -78.61 57.51
N ASP A 121 39.12 -78.22 57.23
CA ASP A 121 39.45 -76.91 56.70
C ASP A 121 39.30 -76.92 55.17
N CYS A 122 38.60 -75.91 54.63
CA CYS A 122 38.47 -75.73 53.19
C CYS A 122 39.68 -75.00 52.56
N ASP A 123 40.48 -74.27 53.34
CA ASP A 123 41.78 -73.71 52.96
C ASP A 123 42.80 -73.77 54.11
N ASP A 124 43.44 -74.93 54.24
CA ASP A 124 44.49 -75.30 55.22
C ASP A 124 45.80 -74.48 55.11
N ALA A 125 45.77 -73.36 54.39
CA ALA A 125 46.84 -72.37 54.28
C ALA A 125 46.47 -71.00 54.85
N THR A 126 45.21 -70.76 55.24
CA THR A 126 44.70 -69.46 55.70
C THR A 126 43.79 -69.54 56.93
N ALA A 127 44.32 -69.16 58.09
CA ALA A 127 43.62 -69.22 59.38
C ALA A 127 42.37 -68.34 59.53
N THR A 128 41.97 -67.64 58.46
CA THR A 128 40.73 -66.84 58.37
C THR A 128 39.64 -67.54 57.57
N THR A 129 39.91 -68.73 57.05
CA THR A 129 39.01 -69.50 56.19
C THR A 129 38.79 -70.85 56.85
N ASN A 130 37.81 -70.95 57.74
CA ASN A 130 37.52 -72.15 58.52
C ASN A 130 36.06 -72.20 58.96
N PRO A 131 35.51 -73.37 59.35
CA PRO A 131 34.12 -73.59 59.79
C PRO A 131 33.53 -72.70 60.92
N GLY A 132 34.22 -71.65 61.36
CA GLY A 132 33.73 -70.65 62.31
C GLY A 132 34.21 -69.21 62.04
N ALA A 133 34.77 -68.93 60.85
CA ALA A 133 35.20 -67.58 60.49
C ALA A 133 34.00 -66.63 60.28
N THR A 134 34.27 -65.33 60.19
CA THR A 134 33.24 -64.32 59.86
C THR A 134 33.42 -63.90 58.42
N GLU A 135 32.36 -64.04 57.63
CA GLU A 135 32.31 -63.60 56.24
C GLU A 135 32.78 -62.15 56.07
N THR A 136 33.58 -61.95 55.03
CA THR A 136 33.96 -60.64 54.50
C THR A 136 33.65 -60.60 53.01
N CYS A 137 33.14 -59.47 52.50
CA CYS A 137 32.82 -59.32 51.08
C CYS A 137 34.10 -59.37 50.21
N ASN A 138 34.61 -60.56 49.93
CA ASN A 138 35.89 -60.80 49.30
C ASN A 138 35.83 -61.93 48.24
N ALA A 139 34.66 -62.54 48.02
CA ALA A 139 34.39 -63.68 47.14
C ALA A 139 34.97 -65.03 47.59
N THR A 140 35.40 -65.13 48.84
CA THR A 140 35.88 -66.35 49.50
C THR A 140 34.79 -66.83 50.45
N ASP A 141 34.65 -68.15 50.55
CA ASP A 141 33.80 -68.82 51.56
C ASP A 141 34.62 -68.87 52.84
N ASP A 142 34.58 -67.79 53.63
CA ASP A 142 35.43 -67.64 54.81
C ASP A 142 35.02 -68.66 55.88
N ASP A 143 33.73 -68.97 56.03
CA ASP A 143 33.23 -69.92 57.04
C ASP A 143 33.06 -71.38 56.56
N CYS A 144 33.54 -71.69 55.36
CA CYS A 144 33.53 -73.03 54.76
C CYS A 144 32.14 -73.72 54.73
N ASP A 145 31.04 -72.95 54.68
CA ASP A 145 29.69 -73.51 54.67
C ASP A 145 29.17 -73.87 53.26
N GLY A 146 29.95 -73.54 52.24
CA GLY A 146 29.67 -73.75 50.83
C GLY A 146 29.12 -72.52 50.11
N THR A 147 29.01 -71.37 50.79
CA THR A 147 28.51 -70.12 50.21
C THR A 147 29.36 -68.90 50.57
N ALA A 148 30.10 -68.38 49.58
CA ALA A 148 30.85 -67.13 49.74
C ALA A 148 29.96 -65.89 49.92
N ASP A 149 30.37 -64.99 50.82
CA ASP A 149 29.78 -63.68 51.08
C ASP A 149 28.30 -63.72 51.54
N ASP A 150 27.85 -64.77 52.22
CA ASP A 150 26.43 -64.98 52.56
C ASP A 150 25.94 -64.17 53.79
N GLY A 151 26.87 -63.49 54.48
CA GLY A 151 26.60 -62.61 55.61
C GLY A 151 25.72 -61.40 55.27
N ASP A 152 25.21 -60.71 56.30
CA ASP A 152 24.45 -59.46 56.11
C ASP A 152 25.33 -58.41 55.42
N ALA A 153 25.02 -58.08 54.17
CA ALA A 153 25.74 -57.07 53.37
C ALA A 153 25.90 -55.72 54.09
N SER A 154 25.02 -55.40 55.04
CA SER A 154 25.13 -54.21 55.90
C SER A 154 26.33 -54.22 56.84
N ALA A 155 26.80 -55.41 57.22
CA ALA A 155 27.97 -55.65 58.06
C ALA A 155 29.21 -55.96 57.23
N LEU A 156 29.06 -56.57 56.06
CA LEU A 156 30.16 -56.89 55.15
C LEU A 156 30.79 -55.65 54.49
N CYS A 157 29.99 -54.60 54.27
CA CYS A 157 30.41 -53.38 53.59
C CYS A 157 30.59 -52.20 54.55
N VAL A 158 31.73 -51.50 54.47
CA VAL A 158 31.96 -50.23 55.17
C VAL A 158 30.99 -49.20 54.58
N ARG A 159 29.98 -48.78 55.34
CA ARG A 159 28.98 -47.81 54.87
C ARG A 159 29.60 -46.41 54.73
N GLY A 160 29.57 -45.88 53.52
CA GLY A 160 29.76 -44.47 53.20
C GLY A 160 28.69 -43.56 53.79
N ALA A 161 28.77 -42.25 53.51
CA ALA A 161 27.76 -41.30 54.00
C ALA A 161 26.43 -41.50 53.28
N HIS A 162 25.29 -41.39 54.00
CA HIS A 162 23.94 -41.39 53.43
C HIS A 162 23.55 -42.61 52.57
N VAL A 163 24.19 -43.76 52.79
CA VAL A 163 23.82 -45.05 52.18
C VAL A 163 22.70 -45.72 52.98
N ALA A 164 21.52 -45.90 52.35
CA ALA A 164 20.39 -46.59 52.96
C ALA A 164 20.61 -48.12 52.99
N THR A 165 21.03 -48.70 51.86
CA THR A 165 21.31 -50.14 51.72
C THR A 165 22.51 -50.39 50.81
N ALA A 166 23.39 -51.29 51.22
CA ALA A 166 24.51 -51.80 50.43
C ALA A 166 24.34 -53.30 50.16
N ILE A 167 24.88 -53.80 49.05
CA ILE A 167 24.86 -55.21 48.66
C ILE A 167 26.30 -55.65 48.39
N CYS A 168 26.66 -56.84 48.84
CA CYS A 168 27.88 -57.52 48.40
C CYS A 168 27.54 -58.40 47.19
N THR A 169 28.17 -58.16 46.05
CA THR A 169 28.06 -59.01 44.86
C THR A 169 29.46 -59.46 44.48
N THR A 170 29.74 -60.76 44.60
CA THR A 170 31.02 -61.38 44.18
C THR A 170 32.25 -60.63 44.71
N GLY A 171 32.34 -60.43 46.02
CA GLY A 171 33.46 -59.72 46.66
C GLY A 171 33.56 -58.22 46.37
N THR A 172 32.51 -57.59 45.81
CA THR A 172 32.44 -56.14 45.62
C THR A 172 31.23 -55.54 46.32
N CYS A 173 31.47 -54.51 47.13
CA CYS A 173 30.41 -53.73 47.77
C CYS A 173 29.83 -52.72 46.77
N GLU A 174 28.53 -52.83 46.52
CA GLU A 174 27.76 -51.91 45.70
C GLU A 174 26.74 -51.14 46.55
N ILE A 175 26.57 -49.86 46.25
CA ILE A 175 25.53 -49.02 46.85
C ILE A 175 24.21 -49.36 46.17
N ALA A 176 23.28 -49.96 46.91
CA ALA A 176 21.99 -50.37 46.34
C ALA A 176 20.97 -49.23 46.37
N MET A 177 20.92 -48.46 47.46
CA MET A 177 20.03 -47.29 47.58
C MET A 177 20.63 -46.23 48.52
N CYS A 178 20.43 -44.97 48.17
CA CYS A 178 20.73 -43.80 48.99
C CYS A 178 19.57 -43.43 49.93
N GLU A 179 19.87 -42.71 51.01
CA GLU A 179 18.85 -42.05 51.85
C GLU A 179 18.05 -41.00 51.05
N GLU A 180 16.80 -40.75 51.44
CA GLU A 180 15.95 -39.77 50.74
C GLU A 180 16.61 -38.37 50.69
N GLY A 181 16.79 -37.84 49.49
CA GLY A 181 17.40 -36.52 49.29
C GLY A 181 18.92 -36.54 49.11
N TRP A 182 19.50 -37.74 48.95
CA TRP A 182 20.90 -37.97 48.63
C TRP A 182 21.04 -38.87 47.41
N ASP A 183 22.11 -38.68 46.65
CA ASP A 183 22.42 -39.43 45.43
C ASP A 183 23.94 -39.61 45.30
N ASP A 184 24.35 -40.69 44.63
CA ASP A 184 25.76 -41.05 44.38
C ASP A 184 26.15 -40.54 42.98
N CYS A 185 26.73 -39.33 42.94
CA CYS A 185 26.96 -38.60 41.70
C CYS A 185 28.29 -38.89 41.02
N ASP A 186 29.24 -39.47 41.73
CA ASP A 186 30.54 -39.90 41.17
C ASP A 186 30.66 -41.42 41.01
N ALA A 187 29.64 -42.17 41.44
CA ALA A 187 29.55 -43.63 41.36
C ALA A 187 30.72 -44.32 42.06
N ALA A 188 31.31 -43.65 43.05
CA ALA A 188 32.38 -44.20 43.86
C ALA A 188 31.80 -44.94 45.07
N ALA A 189 32.49 -46.00 45.52
CA ALA A 189 32.03 -46.81 46.65
C ALA A 189 32.23 -46.11 48.02
N ASP A 190 32.31 -44.78 48.06
CA ASP A 190 32.47 -43.97 49.28
C ASP A 190 31.16 -43.36 49.81
N GLY A 191 30.04 -43.50 49.08
CA GLY A 191 28.67 -43.34 49.59
C GLY A 191 27.73 -42.54 48.68
N CYS A 192 26.77 -41.82 49.27
CA CYS A 192 25.80 -40.96 48.58
C CYS A 192 25.99 -39.50 49.05
N GLU A 193 27.09 -38.87 48.64
CA GLU A 193 27.62 -37.63 49.25
C GLU A 193 26.92 -36.36 48.75
N THR A 194 26.06 -36.48 47.73
CA THR A 194 25.48 -35.31 47.09
C THR A 194 24.03 -35.13 47.51
N SER A 195 23.74 -33.99 48.15
CA SER A 195 22.37 -33.63 48.48
C SER A 195 21.61 -33.20 47.22
N VAL A 196 20.57 -33.95 46.86
CA VAL A 196 19.70 -33.62 45.71
C VAL A 196 18.60 -32.61 46.05
N ARG A 197 18.79 -31.83 47.12
CA ARG A 197 17.92 -30.74 47.57
C ARG A 197 18.54 -29.36 47.37
N THR A 198 19.63 -29.30 46.61
CA THR A 198 20.30 -28.05 46.26
C THR A 198 19.85 -27.56 44.89
N THR A 199 20.07 -26.29 44.57
CA THR A 199 19.76 -25.75 43.24
C THR A 199 20.70 -26.27 42.14
N THR A 200 21.77 -26.97 42.48
CA THR A 200 22.73 -27.53 41.52
C THR A 200 22.37 -28.97 41.13
N ASP A 201 21.78 -29.73 42.05
CA ASP A 201 21.50 -31.16 41.91
C ASP A 201 20.03 -31.46 42.27
N CYS A 202 19.06 -30.67 41.78
CA CYS A 202 17.69 -30.76 42.28
C CYS A 202 16.96 -32.00 41.73
N GLY A 203 16.69 -32.96 42.61
CA GLY A 203 15.99 -34.21 42.29
C GLY A 203 16.89 -35.34 41.78
N SER A 204 18.04 -35.02 41.18
CA SER A 204 19.08 -35.98 40.82
C SER A 204 20.41 -35.27 40.57
N CYS A 205 21.49 -36.05 40.53
CA CYS A 205 22.83 -35.57 40.15
C CYS A 205 22.83 -34.73 38.86
N GLY A 206 23.49 -33.58 38.89
CA GLY A 206 23.74 -32.77 37.71
C GLY A 206 22.49 -32.14 37.07
N MET A 207 21.38 -32.06 37.80
CA MET A 207 20.15 -31.39 37.38
C MET A 207 20.04 -30.00 38.03
N PRO A 208 20.66 -28.97 37.44
CA PRO A 208 20.54 -27.62 37.97
C PRO A 208 19.09 -27.13 37.83
N CYS A 209 18.54 -26.64 38.93
CA CYS A 209 17.23 -26.03 38.98
C CYS A 209 17.35 -24.61 38.42
N ALA A 210 17.13 -24.49 37.10
CA ALA A 210 17.16 -23.23 36.37
C ALA A 210 15.79 -22.99 35.71
N LEU A 211 15.06 -22.01 36.22
CA LEU A 211 13.75 -21.62 35.72
C LEU A 211 13.88 -20.32 34.91
N PRO A 212 13.31 -20.23 33.70
CA PRO A 212 13.29 -18.99 32.95
C PRO A 212 12.63 -17.85 33.74
N HIS A 213 13.31 -16.70 33.79
CA HIS A 213 12.80 -15.47 34.39
C HIS A 213 12.34 -15.59 35.86
N ALA A 214 12.93 -16.53 36.59
CA ALA A 214 12.59 -16.79 37.98
C ALA A 214 13.83 -17.13 38.80
N THR A 215 13.81 -16.73 40.07
CA THR A 215 14.70 -17.27 41.09
C THR A 215 14.19 -18.65 41.50
N ALA A 216 14.91 -19.69 41.10
CA ALA A 216 14.52 -21.07 41.34
C ALA A 216 14.89 -21.54 42.76
N THR A 217 14.04 -22.36 43.35
CA THR A 217 14.28 -23.01 44.64
C THR A 217 14.08 -24.51 44.52
N CYS A 218 14.97 -25.31 45.13
CA CYS A 218 14.79 -26.76 45.19
C CYS A 218 14.08 -27.14 46.48
N ALA A 219 12.79 -27.46 46.40
CA ALA A 219 12.00 -27.90 47.54
C ALA A 219 11.60 -29.37 47.34
N SER A 220 11.96 -30.23 48.28
CA SER A 220 11.63 -31.67 48.25
C SER A 220 12.06 -32.42 46.98
N GLY A 221 13.13 -31.98 46.32
CA GLY A 221 13.62 -32.60 45.07
C GLY A 221 12.87 -32.14 43.81
N THR A 222 11.93 -31.21 43.92
CA THR A 222 11.28 -30.53 42.79
C THR A 222 11.76 -29.09 42.66
N CYS A 223 11.96 -28.67 41.41
CA CYS A 223 12.32 -27.30 41.09
C CYS A 223 11.06 -26.43 41.11
N GLU A 224 10.98 -25.51 42.07
CA GLU A 224 9.82 -24.62 42.29
C GLU A 224 10.22 -23.15 42.08
N ILE A 225 9.25 -22.29 41.71
CA ILE A 225 9.47 -20.85 41.58
C ILE A 225 9.53 -20.22 42.98
N GLY A 226 10.69 -19.68 43.37
CA GLY A 226 10.83 -18.91 44.61
C GLY A 226 10.29 -17.48 44.47
N ALA A 227 10.65 -16.81 43.37
CA ALA A 227 10.12 -15.50 42.98
C ALA A 227 10.38 -15.23 41.49
N CYS A 228 9.43 -14.61 40.80
CA CYS A 228 9.65 -14.12 39.44
C CYS A 228 10.62 -12.94 39.41
N ASP A 229 11.38 -12.83 38.32
CA ASP A 229 12.14 -11.64 37.99
C ASP A 229 11.20 -10.42 37.85
N ALA A 230 11.71 -9.23 38.15
CA ALA A 230 10.90 -8.02 38.06
C ALA A 230 10.35 -7.81 36.63
N GLY A 231 9.02 -7.72 36.52
CA GLY A 231 8.32 -7.59 35.24
C GLY A 231 7.87 -8.90 34.61
N TRP A 232 8.07 -10.04 35.28
CA TRP A 232 7.55 -11.35 34.87
C TRP A 232 6.57 -11.90 35.90
N GLY A 233 5.64 -12.74 35.45
CA GLY A 233 4.67 -13.43 36.32
C GLY A 233 4.41 -14.84 35.83
N ASP A 234 4.22 -15.75 36.78
CA ASP A 234 3.67 -17.10 36.58
C ASP A 234 2.14 -16.99 36.45
N CYS A 235 1.65 -17.04 35.22
CA CYS A 235 0.23 -16.82 34.93
C CYS A 235 -0.54 -18.11 34.68
N ASN A 236 0.14 -19.21 34.37
CA ASN A 236 -0.43 -20.53 34.19
C ASN A 236 -0.42 -21.37 35.50
N GLY A 237 0.36 -20.94 36.50
CA GLY A 237 0.53 -21.61 37.79
C GLY A 237 1.40 -22.86 37.75
N MET A 238 2.31 -22.96 36.76
CA MET A 238 3.15 -24.14 36.54
C MET A 238 4.63 -23.78 36.79
N ASP A 239 5.19 -24.28 37.89
CA ASP A 239 6.58 -24.00 38.24
C ASP A 239 7.60 -24.44 37.17
N ALA A 240 7.26 -25.47 36.38
CA ALA A 240 8.16 -26.15 35.45
C ALA A 240 8.57 -25.30 34.22
N ASP A 241 7.75 -24.32 33.80
CA ASP A 241 8.09 -23.43 32.69
C ASP A 241 8.54 -22.02 33.13
N GLY A 242 8.64 -21.80 34.44
CA GLY A 242 9.13 -20.55 35.03
C GLY A 242 8.11 -19.42 34.96
N CYS A 243 8.58 -18.17 35.02
CA CYS A 243 7.69 -17.01 34.89
C CYS A 243 7.61 -16.62 33.41
N GLU A 244 6.51 -17.01 32.78
CA GLU A 244 6.33 -17.07 31.33
C GLU A 244 5.72 -15.81 30.71
N THR A 245 5.11 -14.95 31.53
CA THR A 245 4.39 -13.76 31.04
C THR A 245 5.08 -12.46 31.41
N GLU A 246 5.37 -11.64 30.38
CA GLU A 246 5.80 -10.26 30.56
C GLU A 246 4.65 -9.36 31.08
N LEU A 247 4.85 -8.75 32.25
CA LEU A 247 3.89 -7.90 32.96
C LEU A 247 3.91 -6.42 32.50
N ASN A 248 4.59 -6.13 31.39
CA ASN A 248 4.67 -4.81 30.75
C ASN A 248 3.95 -4.78 29.39
N THR A 249 3.17 -5.82 29.10
CA THR A 249 2.36 -5.96 27.89
C THR A 249 0.96 -5.36 28.08
N LEU A 250 0.24 -5.11 26.99
CA LEU A 250 -1.12 -4.56 27.07
C LEU A 250 -2.14 -5.57 27.62
N ASP A 251 -1.88 -6.86 27.49
CA ASP A 251 -2.81 -7.92 27.93
C ASP A 251 -2.55 -8.36 29.38
N SER A 252 -1.32 -8.18 29.87
CA SER A 252 -0.91 -8.47 31.25
C SER A 252 -0.10 -7.29 31.79
N CYS A 253 -0.79 -6.27 32.30
CA CYS A 253 -0.18 -5.02 32.73
C CYS A 253 -0.11 -4.91 34.26
N GLY A 254 1.06 -5.15 34.83
CA GLY A 254 1.32 -5.15 36.27
C GLY A 254 0.90 -6.44 37.00
N ALA A 255 0.02 -7.25 36.40
CA ALA A 255 -0.33 -8.59 36.85
C ALA A 255 -0.93 -9.41 35.69
N CYS A 256 -0.98 -10.73 35.88
CA CYS A 256 -1.56 -11.68 34.93
C CYS A 256 -2.99 -11.32 34.52
N GLY A 257 -3.23 -11.19 33.20
CA GLY A 257 -4.56 -10.95 32.64
C GLY A 257 -5.15 -9.56 32.91
N VAL A 258 -4.38 -8.65 33.52
CA VAL A 258 -4.81 -7.26 33.72
C VAL A 258 -4.63 -6.50 32.41
N THR A 259 -5.71 -6.46 31.60
CA THR A 259 -5.68 -5.73 30.34
C THR A 259 -5.61 -4.22 30.57
N CYS A 260 -4.68 -3.57 29.87
CA CYS A 260 -4.52 -2.12 29.84
C CYS A 260 -5.32 -1.52 28.68
N ALA A 261 -6.62 -1.82 28.64
CA ALA A 261 -7.56 -1.26 27.68
C ALA A 261 -8.43 -0.19 28.36
N ARG A 262 -8.48 1.01 27.76
CA ARG A 262 -9.34 2.11 28.20
C ARG A 262 -10.19 2.58 27.01
N PRO A 263 -11.48 2.94 27.22
CA PRO A 263 -12.35 3.40 26.15
C PRO A 263 -11.73 4.53 25.32
N ASN A 264 -11.63 4.30 24.00
CA ASN A 264 -11.12 5.23 22.98
C ASN A 264 -9.75 5.87 23.27
N ALA A 265 -8.94 5.23 24.11
CA ALA A 265 -7.62 5.72 24.50
C ALA A 265 -6.51 4.86 23.88
N MET A 266 -5.39 5.50 23.58
CA MET A 266 -4.13 4.82 23.29
C MET A 266 -3.41 4.60 24.64
N THR A 267 -3.11 3.35 24.94
CA THR A 267 -2.55 2.94 26.22
C THR A 267 -1.13 2.38 26.08
N SER A 268 -0.37 2.42 27.16
CA SER A 268 0.98 1.83 27.29
C SER A 268 1.14 1.17 28.65
N CYS A 269 1.88 0.06 28.68
CA CYS A 269 2.26 -0.63 29.91
C CYS A 269 3.78 -0.77 30.10
N SER A 270 4.57 0.06 29.41
CA SER A 270 6.05 -0.05 29.46
C SER A 270 6.66 0.03 30.88
N THR A 271 5.96 0.63 31.85
CA THR A 271 6.40 0.74 33.25
C THR A 271 5.73 -0.24 34.21
N GLY A 272 4.99 -1.24 33.71
CA GLY A 272 4.19 -2.16 34.54
C GLY A 272 2.95 -1.53 35.16
N THR A 273 2.63 -0.29 34.79
CA THR A 273 1.41 0.42 35.20
C THR A 273 0.70 0.92 33.97
N CYS A 274 -0.61 0.68 33.88
CA CYS A 274 -1.39 1.08 32.73
C CYS A 274 -1.48 2.61 32.63
N ALA A 275 -0.87 3.18 31.59
CA ALA A 275 -0.86 4.60 31.30
C ALA A 275 -1.64 4.90 30.02
N VAL A 276 -2.46 5.97 30.03
CA VAL A 276 -3.04 6.54 28.82
C VAL A 276 -2.01 7.51 28.22
N VAL A 277 -1.49 7.19 27.03
CA VAL A 277 -0.48 8.00 26.34
C VAL A 277 -1.10 8.97 25.32
N GLY A 278 -2.38 8.79 25.00
CA GLY A 278 -3.14 9.71 24.16
C GLY A 278 -4.55 9.19 23.89
N CYS A 279 -5.32 9.93 23.10
CA CYS A 279 -6.65 9.51 22.66
C CYS A 279 -6.61 8.98 21.22
N GLN A 280 -7.47 8.02 20.91
CA GLN A 280 -7.70 7.63 19.53
C GLN A 280 -8.21 8.85 18.73
N PRO A 281 -7.99 8.89 17.40
CA PRO A 281 -8.51 9.96 16.56
C PRO A 281 -10.01 10.16 16.80
N THR A 282 -10.47 11.41 16.80
CA THR A 282 -11.85 11.82 17.06
C THR A 282 -12.34 11.70 18.51
N PHE A 283 -11.47 11.39 19.48
CA PHE A 283 -11.80 11.38 20.90
C PHE A 283 -10.86 12.27 21.71
N GLY A 284 -11.38 12.82 22.80
CA GLY A 284 -10.65 13.68 23.74
C GLY A 284 -10.98 13.33 25.18
N ASN A 285 -9.99 13.50 26.06
CA ASN A 285 -10.14 13.43 27.50
C ASN A 285 -10.44 14.84 28.04
N CYS A 286 -11.73 15.16 28.16
CA CYS A 286 -12.18 16.52 28.47
C CYS A 286 -12.37 16.80 29.97
N ASP A 287 -12.38 15.76 30.80
CA ASP A 287 -12.39 15.87 32.26
C ASP A 287 -10.98 15.77 32.88
N SER A 288 -9.96 15.53 32.04
CA SER A 288 -8.56 15.31 32.42
C SER A 288 -8.36 14.11 33.35
N GLN A 289 -9.24 13.12 33.31
CA GLN A 289 -9.16 11.90 34.10
C GLN A 289 -8.68 10.73 33.21
N PRO A 290 -7.40 10.32 33.27
CA PRO A 290 -6.88 9.26 32.40
C PRO A 290 -7.45 7.87 32.75
N THR A 291 -8.12 7.73 33.90
CA THR A 291 -8.61 6.45 34.40
C THR A 291 -9.87 5.94 33.69
N ASN A 292 -10.69 6.81 33.13
CA ASN A 292 -11.92 6.45 32.39
C ASN A 292 -11.71 6.42 30.87
N GLY A 293 -10.57 6.91 30.37
CA GLY A 293 -10.19 6.88 28.96
C GLY A 293 -10.36 8.23 28.25
N CYS A 294 -10.87 8.19 27.01
CA CYS A 294 -11.20 9.36 26.20
C CYS A 294 -12.67 9.28 25.80
N GLU A 295 -13.53 9.86 26.63
CA GLU A 295 -14.96 9.62 26.64
C GLU A 295 -15.72 10.54 25.68
N THR A 296 -15.07 11.64 25.27
CA THR A 296 -15.74 12.69 24.52
C THR A 296 -15.39 12.61 23.04
N SER A 297 -16.42 12.42 22.20
CA SER A 297 -16.28 12.48 20.76
C SER A 297 -16.05 13.93 20.30
N THR A 298 -14.94 14.15 19.59
CA THR A 298 -14.55 15.47 19.07
C THR A 298 -15.12 15.80 17.69
N THR A 299 -16.12 15.04 17.24
CA THR A 299 -16.89 15.28 15.99
C THR A 299 -18.31 15.77 16.29
N THR A 300 -18.59 16.08 17.55
CA THR A 300 -19.86 16.67 17.97
C THR A 300 -19.77 18.19 17.90
N ASN A 301 -20.90 18.87 17.67
CA ASN A 301 -20.93 20.34 17.65
C ASN A 301 -20.54 20.96 19.00
N ALA A 302 -20.55 20.22 20.11
CA ALA A 302 -20.13 20.73 21.42
C ALA A 302 -18.61 20.60 21.66
N HIS A 303 -17.92 19.68 20.98
CA HIS A 303 -16.50 19.35 21.19
C HIS A 303 -15.74 19.26 19.86
N CYS A 304 -15.96 20.20 18.96
CA CYS A 304 -15.49 20.11 17.59
C CYS A 304 -13.98 20.30 17.42
N GLY A 305 -13.27 19.24 17.04
CA GLY A 305 -11.81 19.24 16.90
C GLY A 305 -11.04 19.32 18.21
N GLY A 306 -11.75 19.40 19.35
CA GLY A 306 -11.15 19.49 20.66
C GLY A 306 -12.19 19.67 21.77
N CYS A 307 -11.74 19.47 23.01
CA CYS A 307 -12.60 19.58 24.18
C CYS A 307 -13.18 20.98 24.35
N ASN A 308 -14.51 21.06 24.50
CA ASN A 308 -15.26 22.30 24.76
C ASN A 308 -15.12 23.36 23.65
N VAL A 309 -14.78 22.93 22.44
CA VAL A 309 -14.75 23.78 21.25
C VAL A 309 -16.09 23.67 20.54
N ALA A 310 -17.02 24.58 20.84
CA ALA A 310 -18.32 24.56 20.19
C ALA A 310 -18.22 24.98 18.72
N CYS A 311 -18.79 24.18 17.81
CA CYS A 311 -19.00 24.56 16.42
C CYS A 311 -20.32 25.33 16.28
N ALA A 312 -20.23 26.64 16.51
CA ALA A 312 -21.35 27.57 16.49
C ALA A 312 -21.01 28.80 15.61
N PRO A 313 -20.95 28.63 14.28
CA PRO A 313 -20.66 29.73 13.36
C PRO A 313 -21.70 30.84 13.47
N SER A 314 -21.26 32.09 13.36
CA SER A 314 -22.15 33.24 13.43
C SER A 314 -23.17 33.22 12.28
N ARG A 315 -24.44 33.44 12.60
CA ARG A 315 -25.56 33.49 11.61
C ARG A 315 -25.68 32.22 10.74
N GLY A 316 -25.18 31.09 11.22
CA GLY A 316 -25.29 29.80 10.55
C GLY A 316 -25.46 28.65 11.53
N THR A 317 -25.61 27.45 10.97
CA THR A 317 -25.60 26.18 11.70
C THR A 317 -24.27 25.49 11.44
N GLY A 318 -23.55 25.12 12.49
CA GLY A 318 -22.29 24.38 12.36
C GLY A 318 -22.51 22.89 12.08
N ASP A 319 -21.56 22.25 11.41
CA ASP A 319 -21.40 20.80 11.34
C ASP A 319 -19.95 20.44 11.70
N CYS A 320 -19.80 19.40 12.52
CA CYS A 320 -18.50 18.88 12.94
C CYS A 320 -18.31 17.37 12.63
N SER A 321 -19.12 16.80 11.76
CA SER A 321 -19.05 15.38 11.36
C SER A 321 -17.63 14.92 10.96
N THR A 322 -16.79 15.83 10.46
CA THR A 322 -15.41 15.57 10.01
C THR A 322 -14.33 15.96 11.03
N GLY A 323 -14.70 16.39 12.24
CA GLY A 323 -13.76 16.86 13.27
C GLY A 323 -13.22 18.29 13.06
N THR A 324 -13.55 18.92 11.93
CA THR A 324 -13.34 20.35 11.68
C THR A 324 -14.68 21.05 11.58
N CYS A 325 -14.82 22.21 12.24
CA CYS A 325 -16.06 22.97 12.18
C CYS A 325 -16.27 23.53 10.76
N ARG A 326 -17.45 23.30 10.20
CA ARG A 326 -17.90 23.82 8.90
C ARG A 326 -19.26 24.48 9.05
N VAL A 327 -19.58 25.42 8.18
CA VAL A 327 -20.92 25.99 8.06
C VAL A 327 -21.77 25.01 7.24
N SER A 328 -22.83 24.47 7.85
CA SER A 328 -23.77 23.55 7.18
C SER A 328 -24.90 24.29 6.48
N SER A 329 -25.36 25.39 7.08
CA SER A 329 -26.41 26.23 6.52
C SER A 329 -26.34 27.64 7.09
N CYS A 330 -26.77 28.62 6.31
CA CYS A 330 -26.86 30.00 6.72
C CYS A 330 -28.29 30.40 7.05
N GLN A 331 -28.43 31.38 7.95
CA GLN A 331 -29.69 32.10 8.12
C GLN A 331 -30.13 32.73 6.78
N SER A 332 -31.43 32.90 6.58
CA SER A 332 -31.97 33.52 5.37
C SER A 332 -31.30 34.88 5.08
N ASN A 333 -30.95 35.10 3.81
CA ASN A 333 -30.23 36.28 3.31
C ASN A 333 -28.76 36.42 3.79
N TYR A 334 -28.15 35.37 4.32
CA TYR A 334 -26.71 35.32 4.57
C TYR A 334 -26.06 34.18 3.78
N ALA A 335 -24.79 34.35 3.44
CA ALA A 335 -23.94 33.32 2.86
C ALA A 335 -22.57 33.34 3.54
N ASP A 336 -21.92 32.18 3.54
CA ASP A 336 -20.50 31.99 3.84
C ASP A 336 -19.74 32.17 2.51
N CYS A 337 -19.03 33.28 2.33
CA CYS A 337 -18.38 33.62 1.05
C CYS A 337 -16.90 33.28 1.00
N ASN A 338 -16.30 32.97 2.15
CA ASN A 338 -14.90 32.59 2.29
C ASN A 338 -14.73 31.13 2.76
N ASP A 339 -15.82 30.37 2.88
CA ASP A 339 -15.89 28.98 3.39
C ASP A 339 -15.28 28.83 4.79
N SER A 340 -15.43 29.87 5.62
CA SER A 340 -14.81 29.95 6.94
C SER A 340 -15.83 29.87 8.07
N ALA A 341 -15.74 28.79 8.84
CA ALA A 341 -16.57 28.62 10.03
C ALA A 341 -16.26 29.60 11.17
N THR A 342 -15.15 30.35 11.12
CA THR A 342 -14.75 31.25 12.22
C THR A 342 -15.58 32.52 12.31
N ASP A 343 -15.96 33.07 11.16
CA ASP A 343 -16.82 34.24 10.98
C ASP A 343 -18.23 33.85 10.50
N GLY A 344 -18.41 32.59 10.08
CA GLY A 344 -19.71 32.02 9.77
C GLY A 344 -20.29 32.61 8.48
N CYS A 345 -21.59 32.86 8.45
CA CYS A 345 -22.23 33.45 7.29
C CYS A 345 -22.07 34.97 7.34
N GLU A 346 -20.93 35.45 6.87
CA GLU A 346 -20.43 36.80 7.03
C GLU A 346 -21.05 37.80 6.03
N ALA A 347 -21.54 37.32 4.89
CA ALA A 347 -22.07 38.19 3.84
C ALA A 347 -23.60 38.28 3.82
N GLN A 348 -24.12 39.50 3.84
CA GLN A 348 -25.54 39.78 3.60
C GLN A 348 -25.88 39.81 2.10
N LEU A 349 -26.84 38.98 1.69
CA LEU A 349 -27.21 38.78 0.28
C LEU A 349 -28.14 39.85 -0.33
N ASN A 350 -28.49 40.88 0.44
CA ASN A 350 -29.30 42.03 0.01
C ASN A 350 -28.50 43.34 -0.07
N THR A 351 -27.17 43.22 -0.11
CA THR A 351 -26.24 44.34 -0.27
C THR A 351 -25.86 44.51 -1.73
N LEU A 352 -25.43 45.70 -2.13
CA LEU A 352 -24.94 45.92 -3.50
C LEU A 352 -23.68 45.12 -3.83
N ALA A 353 -22.93 44.64 -2.84
CA ALA A 353 -21.70 43.86 -3.05
C ALA A 353 -21.96 42.35 -3.20
N ASN A 354 -23.06 41.82 -2.65
CA ASN A 354 -23.36 40.39 -2.60
C ASN A 354 -24.81 40.11 -3.00
N CYS A 355 -25.27 40.67 -4.11
CA CYS A 355 -26.68 40.66 -4.45
C CYS A 355 -27.16 39.28 -4.91
N GLY A 356 -27.87 38.57 -4.04
CA GLY A 356 -28.38 37.22 -4.29
C GLY A 356 -27.33 36.11 -4.13
N ALA A 357 -26.04 36.41 -4.29
CA ALA A 357 -24.93 35.49 -4.01
C ALA A 357 -23.63 36.26 -3.68
N CYS A 358 -22.66 35.54 -3.13
CA CYS A 358 -21.32 36.05 -2.82
C CYS A 358 -20.64 36.71 -4.03
N GLY A 359 -20.16 37.94 -3.84
CA GLY A 359 -19.41 38.67 -4.87
C GLY A 359 -20.23 39.13 -6.08
N VAL A 360 -21.54 38.91 -6.10
CA VAL A 360 -22.42 39.41 -7.16
C VAL A 360 -22.67 40.90 -6.91
N ALA A 361 -21.80 41.73 -7.47
CA ALA A 361 -21.99 43.18 -7.44
C ALA A 361 -23.25 43.57 -8.22
N CYS A 362 -24.01 44.50 -7.65
CA CYS A 362 -25.22 45.05 -8.25
C CYS A 362 -25.05 46.56 -8.38
N GLY A 363 -24.95 47.03 -9.63
CA GLY A 363 -24.69 48.42 -9.97
C GLY A 363 -23.37 48.60 -10.71
N GLY A 364 -23.23 49.77 -11.33
CA GLY A 364 -22.10 50.08 -12.20
C GLY A 364 -22.26 51.46 -12.81
N ALA A 365 -21.51 51.75 -13.88
CA ALA A 365 -21.55 53.06 -14.51
C ALA A 365 -22.96 53.36 -15.08
N ASN A 366 -23.35 54.64 -15.02
CA ASN A 366 -24.59 55.16 -15.60
C ASN A 366 -25.88 54.49 -15.11
N ALA A 367 -25.90 53.95 -13.90
CA ALA A 367 -27.07 53.29 -13.35
C ALA A 367 -27.24 53.53 -11.84
N SER A 368 -28.49 53.52 -11.39
CA SER A 368 -28.84 53.34 -9.98
C SER A 368 -29.27 51.89 -9.75
N ALA A 369 -28.82 51.29 -8.66
CA ALA A 369 -29.01 49.87 -8.38
C ALA A 369 -29.64 49.62 -7.01
N SER A 370 -30.45 48.58 -6.92
CA SER A 370 -31.08 48.11 -5.67
C SER A 370 -31.03 46.60 -5.59
N CYS A 371 -30.79 46.07 -4.37
CA CYS A 371 -30.76 44.63 -4.10
C CYS A 371 -31.70 44.21 -2.95
N ALA A 372 -32.76 44.97 -2.70
CA ALA A 372 -33.61 44.74 -1.53
C ALA A 372 -34.24 43.32 -1.46
N THR A 373 -34.46 42.67 -2.61
CA THR A 373 -35.10 41.34 -2.71
C THR A 373 -34.12 40.23 -3.09
N GLY A 374 -32.80 40.45 -2.98
CA GLY A 374 -31.79 39.49 -3.43
C GLY A 374 -31.72 39.32 -4.96
N SER A 375 -32.40 40.18 -5.71
CA SER A 375 -32.27 40.28 -7.16
C SER A 375 -31.81 41.68 -7.51
N CYS A 376 -30.81 41.79 -8.38
CA CYS A 376 -30.29 43.08 -8.79
C CYS A 376 -31.29 43.78 -9.70
N VAL A 377 -31.83 44.90 -9.24
CA VAL A 377 -32.67 45.78 -10.05
C VAL A 377 -31.86 46.99 -10.45
N LEU A 378 -31.68 47.15 -11.75
CA LEU A 378 -30.93 48.24 -12.35
C LEU A 378 -31.88 49.24 -13.01
N THR A 379 -31.73 50.51 -12.67
CA THR A 379 -32.40 51.63 -13.37
C THR A 379 -31.33 52.46 -14.06
N CYS A 380 -31.29 52.39 -15.39
CA CYS A 380 -30.35 53.14 -16.21
C CYS A 380 -30.63 54.64 -16.18
N ASN A 381 -29.56 55.43 -16.20
CA ASN A 381 -29.65 56.85 -16.49
C ASN A 381 -30.22 57.06 -17.91
N PRO A 382 -30.88 58.20 -18.19
CA PRO A 382 -31.38 58.50 -19.52
C PRO A 382 -30.30 58.33 -20.60
N ASN A 383 -30.68 57.71 -21.72
CA ASN A 383 -29.82 57.38 -22.86
C ASN A 383 -28.76 56.30 -22.63
N PHE A 384 -28.80 55.57 -21.52
CA PHE A 384 -27.94 54.39 -21.32
C PHE A 384 -28.78 53.12 -21.24
N GLY A 385 -28.23 52.01 -21.73
CA GLY A 385 -28.84 50.69 -21.66
C GLY A 385 -27.87 49.64 -21.13
N ASN A 386 -28.43 48.62 -20.48
CA ASN A 386 -27.72 47.38 -20.15
C ASN A 386 -27.94 46.40 -21.31
N CYS A 387 -26.97 46.32 -22.21
CA CYS A 387 -27.10 45.60 -23.48
C CYS A 387 -26.46 44.21 -23.46
N ASP A 388 -25.55 43.94 -22.53
CA ASP A 388 -25.02 42.60 -22.27
C ASP A 388 -25.86 41.81 -21.24
N GLY A 389 -26.81 42.46 -20.57
CA GLY A 389 -27.65 41.89 -19.52
C GLY A 389 -26.96 41.78 -18.15
N ASN A 390 -25.73 42.29 -18.02
CA ASN A 390 -24.92 42.15 -16.82
C ASN A 390 -25.13 43.34 -15.87
N ALA A 391 -25.94 43.14 -14.85
CA ALA A 391 -26.20 44.21 -13.88
C ALA A 391 -24.98 44.64 -13.03
N ALA A 392 -23.86 43.90 -13.10
CA ALA A 392 -22.64 44.18 -12.34
C ALA A 392 -21.71 45.24 -12.98
N ASN A 393 -21.84 45.52 -14.28
CA ASN A 393 -21.06 46.58 -14.94
C ASN A 393 -21.90 47.83 -15.27
N GLY A 394 -23.23 47.77 -15.07
CA GLY A 394 -24.13 48.91 -15.09
C GLY A 394 -24.91 49.03 -16.39
N CYS A 395 -25.12 50.27 -16.85
CA CYS A 395 -25.72 50.55 -18.17
C CYS A 395 -24.61 51.09 -19.05
N GLU A 396 -23.89 50.14 -19.64
CA GLU A 396 -22.61 50.30 -20.31
C GLU A 396 -22.73 50.90 -21.72
N ALA A 397 -23.89 50.78 -22.36
CA ALA A 397 -24.08 51.25 -23.73
C ALA A 397 -24.73 52.64 -23.78
N ASP A 398 -24.08 53.60 -24.47
CA ASP A 398 -24.74 54.87 -24.84
C ASP A 398 -25.70 54.64 -26.02
N LEU A 399 -26.98 54.84 -25.78
CA LEU A 399 -28.07 54.65 -26.75
C LEU A 399 -28.14 55.76 -27.82
N ARG A 400 -27.16 56.66 -27.84
CA ARG A 400 -26.92 57.66 -28.89
C ARG A 400 -25.69 57.33 -29.74
N SER A 401 -25.06 56.19 -29.49
CA SER A 401 -24.00 55.66 -30.35
C SER A 401 -24.60 55.06 -31.63
N LEU A 402 -23.80 54.97 -32.68
CA LEU A 402 -24.20 54.31 -33.93
C LEU A 402 -24.47 52.80 -33.73
N ALA A 403 -23.89 52.17 -32.71
CA ALA A 403 -24.05 50.74 -32.44
C ALA A 403 -25.31 50.39 -31.62
N HIS A 404 -25.86 51.34 -30.84
CA HIS A 404 -27.00 51.12 -29.94
C HIS A 404 -28.08 52.20 -30.09
N CYS A 405 -28.32 52.66 -31.32
CA CYS A 405 -29.12 53.84 -31.58
C CYS A 405 -30.59 53.66 -31.20
N GLY A 406 -31.02 54.30 -30.12
CA GLY A 406 -32.37 54.19 -29.57
C GLY A 406 -32.66 52.88 -28.82
N GLY A 407 -31.71 51.94 -28.78
CA GLY A 407 -31.86 50.66 -28.12
C GLY A 407 -30.66 49.73 -28.29
N CYS A 408 -30.56 48.72 -27.43
CA CYS A 408 -29.47 47.77 -27.46
C CYS A 408 -29.38 47.01 -28.79
N GLY A 409 -28.21 47.03 -29.43
CA GLY A 409 -27.96 46.34 -30.69
C GLY A 409 -28.67 46.96 -31.91
N MET A 410 -29.36 48.10 -31.74
CA MET A 410 -29.99 48.82 -32.84
C MET A 410 -28.94 49.63 -33.59
N THR A 411 -28.22 48.96 -34.50
CA THR A 411 -27.21 49.62 -35.32
C THR A 411 -27.87 50.59 -36.29
N CYS A 412 -27.40 51.83 -36.30
CA CYS A 412 -27.82 52.84 -37.26
C CYS A 412 -26.98 52.67 -38.53
N SER A 413 -27.61 52.13 -39.58
CA SER A 413 -27.00 51.95 -40.90
C SER A 413 -28.00 52.36 -41.97
N LEU A 414 -27.69 53.45 -42.68
CA LEU A 414 -28.54 53.97 -43.74
C LEU A 414 -27.88 53.72 -45.09
N ALA A 415 -28.66 53.29 -46.07
CA ALA A 415 -28.10 52.95 -47.38
C ALA A 415 -27.51 54.20 -48.07
N ASN A 416 -26.25 54.11 -48.49
CA ASN A 416 -25.51 55.14 -49.23
C ASN A 416 -25.52 56.53 -48.56
N ALA A 417 -25.39 56.58 -47.25
CA ALA A 417 -25.43 57.84 -46.51
C ALA A 417 -24.60 57.79 -45.22
N SER A 418 -24.18 58.97 -44.75
CA SER A 418 -23.62 59.14 -43.42
C SER A 418 -24.72 59.21 -42.36
N GLU A 419 -24.53 58.56 -41.22
CA GLU A 419 -25.53 58.45 -40.16
C GLU A 419 -25.24 59.31 -38.92
N SER A 420 -26.30 59.67 -38.19
CA SER A 420 -26.21 60.29 -36.86
C SER A 420 -27.26 59.74 -35.90
N CYS A 421 -26.89 59.58 -34.63
CA CYS A 421 -27.79 59.12 -33.56
C CYS A 421 -27.82 60.06 -32.33
N SER A 422 -27.48 61.33 -32.50
CA SER A 422 -27.39 62.28 -31.37
C SER A 422 -28.69 62.45 -30.57
N THR A 423 -29.85 62.17 -31.19
CA THR A 423 -31.19 62.26 -30.57
C THR A 423 -31.74 60.91 -30.09
N GLY A 424 -30.95 59.83 -30.13
CA GLY A 424 -31.44 58.47 -29.85
C GLY A 424 -32.35 57.91 -30.95
N THR A 425 -32.32 58.51 -32.14
CA THR A 425 -33.02 58.05 -33.34
C THR A 425 -32.05 58.12 -34.50
N CYS A 426 -32.04 57.09 -35.34
CA CYS A 426 -31.15 57.04 -36.50
C CYS A 426 -31.62 58.09 -37.52
N THR A 427 -30.76 59.07 -37.81
CA THR A 427 -31.07 60.18 -38.70
C THR A 427 -30.08 60.24 -39.85
N LEU A 428 -30.60 60.58 -41.03
CA LEU A 428 -29.82 60.82 -42.23
C LEU A 428 -28.98 62.10 -42.05
N GLY A 429 -27.66 61.98 -42.18
CA GLY A 429 -26.74 63.11 -42.21
C GLY A 429 -26.64 63.70 -43.62
N THR A 430 -25.92 63.02 -44.51
CA THR A 430 -25.70 63.40 -45.92
C THR A 430 -25.65 62.16 -46.80
N CYS A 431 -26.12 62.27 -48.04
CA CYS A 431 -25.98 61.19 -49.02
C CYS A 431 -24.53 61.07 -49.50
N ASP A 432 -24.12 59.83 -49.79
CA ASP A 432 -22.87 59.56 -50.49
C ASP A 432 -22.90 60.19 -51.90
N SER A 433 -21.72 60.48 -52.44
CA SER A 433 -21.59 61.11 -53.76
C SER A 433 -22.26 60.30 -54.87
N GLY A 434 -23.20 60.92 -55.58
CA GLY A 434 -23.98 60.29 -56.66
C GLY A 434 -25.26 59.60 -56.21
N TYR A 435 -25.63 59.74 -54.93
CA TYR A 435 -26.91 59.31 -54.39
C TYR A 435 -27.77 60.48 -53.92
N ALA A 436 -29.10 60.29 -53.94
CA ALA A 436 -30.08 61.24 -53.44
C ALA A 436 -31.23 60.51 -52.73
N SER A 437 -31.78 61.13 -51.68
CA SER A 437 -33.06 60.73 -51.07
C SER A 437 -34.19 61.53 -51.72
N CYS A 438 -35.02 60.85 -52.51
CA CYS A 438 -36.04 61.48 -53.35
C CYS A 438 -37.46 61.27 -52.85
N ASP A 439 -37.63 60.45 -51.82
CA ASP A 439 -38.87 60.33 -51.06
C ASP A 439 -38.88 61.20 -49.79
N ALA A 440 -37.78 61.90 -49.50
CA ALA A 440 -37.54 62.69 -48.29
C ALA A 440 -37.66 61.87 -46.98
N ASN A 441 -37.54 60.55 -47.08
CA ASN A 441 -37.57 59.66 -45.93
C ASN A 441 -36.15 59.38 -45.44
N GLY A 442 -35.68 60.15 -44.45
CA GLY A 442 -34.35 59.94 -43.87
C GLY A 442 -34.14 58.57 -43.19
N ALA A 443 -35.16 57.72 -43.07
CA ALA A 443 -35.07 56.41 -42.41
C ALA A 443 -34.62 55.27 -43.33
N ASN A 444 -34.73 55.40 -44.66
CA ASN A 444 -34.29 54.36 -45.61
C ASN A 444 -33.01 54.74 -46.37
N GLY A 445 -32.40 55.88 -46.06
CA GLY A 445 -31.13 56.33 -46.62
C GLY A 445 -31.29 57.12 -47.92
N CYS A 446 -30.29 57.02 -48.80
CA CYS A 446 -30.29 57.66 -50.12
C CYS A 446 -30.40 56.59 -51.20
N GLU A 447 -31.64 56.40 -51.65
CA GLU A 447 -32.08 55.26 -52.45
C GLU A 447 -31.88 55.44 -53.95
N VAL A 448 -31.79 56.69 -54.43
CA VAL A 448 -31.67 56.98 -55.87
C VAL A 448 -30.21 57.16 -56.26
N SER A 449 -29.72 56.34 -57.19
CA SER A 449 -28.39 56.47 -57.78
C SER A 449 -28.42 57.21 -59.13
N HIS A 450 -27.54 58.20 -59.30
CA HIS A 450 -27.36 58.92 -60.56
C HIS A 450 -26.42 58.24 -61.56
N ARG A 451 -25.64 57.24 -61.13
CA ARG A 451 -24.56 56.68 -61.95
C ARG A 451 -25.03 55.70 -63.02
N GLY A 452 -26.26 55.20 -62.95
CA GLY A 452 -26.81 54.25 -63.94
C GLY A 452 -25.99 52.96 -64.08
N SER A 453 -26.54 51.95 -64.77
CA SER A 453 -25.85 50.65 -64.95
C SER A 453 -25.90 50.10 -66.38
N ALA A 454 -26.46 50.86 -67.34
CA ALA A 454 -26.54 50.41 -68.72
C ALA A 454 -25.21 50.62 -69.45
N SER A 455 -24.79 49.63 -70.22
CA SER A 455 -23.74 49.77 -71.24
C SER A 455 -24.36 50.09 -72.59
N CYS A 456 -23.57 50.54 -73.56
CA CYS A 456 -24.06 50.88 -74.89
C CYS A 456 -24.75 49.71 -75.64
N GLY A 457 -24.52 48.45 -75.22
CA GLY A 457 -25.20 47.28 -75.79
C GLY A 457 -26.67 47.16 -75.39
N GLY A 458 -27.06 47.79 -74.28
CA GLY A 458 -28.45 47.89 -73.81
C GLY A 458 -29.08 49.25 -74.08
N ALA A 459 -28.54 50.02 -75.03
CA ALA A 459 -29.02 51.35 -75.36
C ALA A 459 -30.50 51.32 -75.77
N ILE A 460 -31.30 52.22 -75.19
CA ILE A 460 -32.73 52.34 -75.48
C ILE A 460 -32.90 52.92 -76.89
N ASP A 461 -33.65 52.21 -77.73
CA ASP A 461 -33.93 52.63 -79.09
C ASP A 461 -34.96 53.76 -79.12
N LEU A 462 -34.57 54.91 -79.66
CA LEU A 462 -35.39 56.12 -79.74
C LEU A 462 -36.06 56.29 -81.10
N GLY A 463 -35.89 55.31 -81.99
CA GLY A 463 -36.47 55.33 -83.33
C GLY A 463 -35.58 56.02 -84.35
N ALA A 464 -36.18 56.27 -85.51
CA ALA A 464 -35.51 56.83 -86.66
C ALA A 464 -36.14 58.16 -87.08
N TYR A 465 -35.33 59.06 -87.64
CA TYR A 465 -35.77 60.26 -88.34
C TYR A 465 -35.34 60.20 -89.80
N ASP A 466 -36.27 60.51 -90.68
CA ASP A 466 -36.07 60.59 -92.12
C ASP A 466 -35.66 62.02 -92.48
N GLY A 467 -34.39 62.18 -92.84
CA GLY A 467 -33.73 63.48 -92.99
C GLY A 467 -33.86 64.12 -94.37
N ASP A 468 -34.44 63.41 -95.33
CA ASP A 468 -34.42 63.80 -96.75
C ASP A 468 -35.74 63.50 -97.49
N LEU A 469 -36.86 63.43 -96.76
CA LEU A 469 -38.28 63.22 -97.17
C LEU A 469 -38.77 63.82 -98.51
N SER A 470 -38.09 64.78 -99.15
CA SER A 470 -38.57 65.45 -100.40
C SER A 470 -37.47 66.13 -101.24
N CYS A 471 -37.41 65.79 -102.53
CA CYS A 471 -36.47 66.38 -103.49
C CYS A 471 -37.09 67.34 -104.54
N GLY A 472 -36.49 68.52 -104.74
CA GLY A 472 -36.88 69.51 -105.78
C GLY A 472 -35.97 70.76 -105.82
N THR A 473 -36.11 71.63 -106.83
CA THR A 473 -35.29 72.86 -107.05
C THR A 473 -35.41 73.92 -105.92
N ILE A 474 -36.30 73.68 -104.97
CA ILE A 474 -36.35 74.31 -103.67
C ILE A 474 -36.42 73.12 -102.72
N CYS A 475 -35.39 72.88 -101.91
CA CYS A 475 -35.48 71.89 -100.84
C CYS A 475 -36.76 72.20 -100.05
N GLY A 476 -37.70 71.24 -100.01
CA GLY A 476 -38.93 71.36 -99.25
C GLY A 476 -38.71 71.18 -97.74
N GLY A 477 -37.45 71.18 -97.31
CA GLY A 477 -37.06 71.05 -95.91
C GLY A 477 -37.66 72.15 -95.05
N ASN A 478 -38.02 71.80 -93.83
CA ASN A 478 -38.29 72.79 -92.81
C ASN A 478 -36.96 73.49 -92.52
N GLY A 479 -36.88 74.82 -92.70
CA GLY A 479 -35.75 75.62 -92.20
C GLY A 479 -35.67 75.71 -90.67
N SER A 480 -36.26 74.73 -89.97
CA SER A 480 -36.40 74.62 -88.53
C SER A 480 -36.10 73.18 -88.12
N TRP A 481 -35.63 73.01 -86.89
CA TRP A 481 -35.35 71.71 -86.31
C TRP A 481 -36.64 71.01 -85.91
N ASP A 482 -36.83 69.77 -86.36
CA ASP A 482 -37.98 68.94 -86.05
C ASP A 482 -37.61 67.93 -84.95
N GLN A 483 -38.28 68.03 -83.80
CA GLN A 483 -38.10 67.09 -82.70
C GLN A 483 -38.80 65.75 -83.01
N PHE A 484 -38.04 64.67 -83.11
CA PHE A 484 -38.59 63.33 -83.36
C PHE A 484 -38.59 62.42 -82.13
N SER A 485 -37.77 62.71 -81.12
CA SER A 485 -37.76 61.94 -79.87
C SER A 485 -37.44 62.79 -78.65
N SER A 486 -38.01 62.42 -77.50
CA SER A 486 -37.70 63.03 -76.21
C SER A 486 -37.79 61.98 -75.11
N GLN A 487 -36.81 61.99 -74.21
CA GLN A 487 -36.70 61.08 -73.07
C GLN A 487 -36.41 61.88 -71.81
N SER A 488 -36.76 61.31 -70.66
CA SER A 488 -36.36 61.85 -69.37
C SER A 488 -35.86 60.76 -68.44
N GLY A 489 -34.89 61.10 -67.59
CA GLY A 489 -34.33 60.15 -66.64
C GLY A 489 -33.66 60.85 -65.46
N ARG A 490 -33.21 60.05 -64.48
CA ARG A 490 -32.52 60.52 -63.26
C ARG A 490 -31.20 59.82 -63.01
N SER A 491 -30.71 59.10 -64.00
CA SER A 491 -29.47 58.35 -63.93
C SER A 491 -28.77 58.38 -65.29
N SER A 492 -27.51 57.99 -65.30
CA SER A 492 -26.77 57.80 -66.54
C SER A 492 -27.45 56.73 -67.37
N ALA A 493 -27.56 56.94 -68.68
CA ALA A 493 -28.28 56.07 -69.57
C ALA A 493 -27.70 56.12 -70.98
N TRP A 494 -27.89 55.02 -71.70
CA TRP A 494 -27.50 54.90 -73.10
C TRP A 494 -28.75 54.84 -73.98
N PHE A 495 -28.69 55.54 -75.10
CA PHE A 495 -29.72 55.58 -76.12
C PHE A 495 -29.10 55.30 -77.49
N ARG A 496 -29.92 54.86 -78.43
CA ARG A 496 -29.55 54.79 -79.84
C ARG A 496 -30.66 55.41 -80.66
N ALA A 497 -30.28 56.04 -81.76
CA ALA A 497 -31.21 56.56 -82.74
C ALA A 497 -30.63 56.36 -84.14
N ARG A 498 -31.50 56.42 -85.13
CA ARG A 498 -31.11 56.25 -86.52
C ARG A 498 -31.53 57.46 -87.35
N SER A 499 -30.62 57.92 -88.18
CA SER A 499 -30.90 58.78 -89.32
C SER A 499 -31.16 57.88 -90.50
N VAL A 500 -32.25 58.10 -91.20
CA VAL A 500 -32.59 57.37 -92.43
C VAL A 500 -32.52 58.38 -93.57
N GLU A 501 -31.88 57.93 -94.64
CA GLU A 501 -31.93 58.57 -95.94
C GLU A 501 -32.82 57.66 -96.79
N ASP A 502 -33.92 58.19 -97.32
CA ASP A 502 -34.91 57.45 -98.15
C ASP A 502 -35.09 58.14 -99.53
N SER A 503 -34.21 59.08 -99.87
CA SER A 503 -34.20 59.78 -101.16
C SER A 503 -32.91 59.53 -101.96
N SER A 504 -32.84 60.08 -103.17
CA SER A 504 -31.71 59.91 -104.11
C SER A 504 -30.97 61.22 -104.40
N CYS A 505 -31.00 62.15 -103.44
CA CYS A 505 -30.61 63.54 -103.66
C CYS A 505 -29.52 63.97 -102.71
N ASP A 506 -28.45 64.57 -103.25
CA ASP A 506 -27.27 65.09 -102.52
C ASP A 506 -27.64 66.14 -101.45
N ALA A 507 -28.20 65.72 -100.32
CA ALA A 507 -28.63 66.58 -99.21
C ALA A 507 -28.07 66.05 -97.89
N ASP A 508 -27.14 66.79 -97.30
CA ASP A 508 -26.58 66.45 -95.99
C ASP A 508 -27.69 66.37 -94.92
N ILE A 509 -27.71 65.28 -94.15
CA ILE A 509 -28.62 65.15 -93.02
C ILE A 509 -27.99 65.73 -91.76
N GLU A 510 -28.70 66.67 -91.10
CA GLU A 510 -28.25 67.26 -89.84
C GLU A 510 -29.04 66.76 -88.64
N HIS A 511 -28.32 66.39 -87.59
CA HIS A 511 -28.89 65.95 -86.33
C HIS A 511 -28.41 66.81 -85.16
N ARG A 512 -29.32 67.06 -84.22
CA ARG A 512 -29.02 67.74 -82.98
C ARG A 512 -29.56 66.96 -81.80
N VAL A 513 -28.66 66.64 -80.87
CA VAL A 513 -28.96 65.98 -79.61
C VAL A 513 -28.80 67.00 -78.50
N ARG A 514 -29.85 67.21 -77.71
CA ARG A 514 -29.88 68.20 -76.63
C ARG A 514 -30.20 67.51 -75.31
N LEU A 515 -29.38 67.74 -74.30
CA LEU A 515 -29.61 67.25 -72.94
C LEU A 515 -29.76 68.46 -72.01
N VAL A 516 -30.89 68.54 -71.33
CA VAL A 516 -31.15 69.56 -70.31
C VAL A 516 -31.00 68.90 -68.94
N SER A 517 -29.90 69.23 -68.26
CA SER A 517 -29.64 68.81 -66.88
C SER A 517 -30.47 69.67 -65.90
N PRO A 518 -31.15 69.08 -64.91
CA PRO A 518 -31.92 69.85 -63.95
C PRO A 518 -31.00 70.55 -62.93
N ALA A 519 -31.52 71.56 -62.22
CA ALA A 519 -30.74 72.25 -61.21
C ALA A 519 -30.26 71.29 -60.09
N GLY A 520 -29.01 71.46 -59.66
CA GLY A 520 -28.38 70.71 -58.56
C GLY A 520 -27.70 69.39 -58.97
N VAL A 521 -27.82 68.96 -60.23
CA VAL A 521 -27.13 67.77 -60.76
C VAL A 521 -26.61 68.05 -62.17
N ASP A 522 -25.51 67.40 -62.51
CA ASP A 522 -24.79 67.60 -63.75
C ASP A 522 -24.68 66.30 -64.53
N TYR A 523 -25.20 66.30 -65.75
CA TYR A 523 -25.09 65.19 -66.69
C TYR A 523 -24.46 65.69 -67.98
N ASP A 524 -23.40 65.01 -68.40
CA ASP A 524 -22.68 65.26 -69.63
C ASP A 524 -23.29 64.46 -70.79
N LEU A 525 -23.20 65.00 -72.02
CA LEU A 525 -23.70 64.38 -73.24
C LEU A 525 -22.55 63.91 -74.13
N TYR A 526 -22.57 62.65 -74.54
CA TYR A 526 -21.63 62.10 -75.52
C TYR A 526 -22.39 61.38 -76.64
N VAL A 527 -21.99 61.58 -77.89
CA VAL A 527 -22.58 60.94 -79.08
C VAL A 527 -21.50 60.19 -79.85
N TYR A 528 -21.76 58.93 -80.18
CA TYR A 528 -20.79 57.99 -80.77
C TYR A 528 -21.32 57.37 -82.07
N ARG A 529 -20.40 57.06 -83.00
CA ARG A 529 -20.71 56.39 -84.28
C ARG A 529 -21.14 54.93 -84.13
N ALA A 530 -20.73 54.29 -83.05
CA ALA A 530 -21.10 52.92 -82.70
C ALA A 530 -21.06 52.73 -81.18
N CYS A 531 -21.67 51.67 -80.66
CA CYS A 531 -21.46 51.26 -79.28
C CYS A 531 -19.97 51.03 -79.00
N GLY A 532 -19.35 51.88 -78.17
CA GLY A 532 -17.90 51.87 -77.90
C GLY A 532 -17.03 52.32 -79.07
N GLY A 533 -17.62 52.93 -80.10
CA GLY A 533 -16.95 53.44 -81.30
C GLY A 533 -16.40 54.86 -81.13
N ALA A 534 -16.00 55.46 -82.24
CA ALA A 534 -15.48 56.83 -82.27
C ALA A 534 -16.55 57.85 -81.82
N LEU A 535 -16.12 58.82 -81.01
CA LEU A 535 -16.95 59.95 -80.59
C LEU A 535 -17.24 60.86 -81.79
N ILE A 536 -18.51 61.15 -82.04
CA ILE A 536 -18.96 62.15 -83.01
C ILE A 536 -18.81 63.54 -82.38
N GLY A 537 -19.29 63.70 -81.15
CA GLY A 537 -19.18 64.92 -80.38
C GLY A 537 -19.62 64.73 -78.93
N SER A 538 -19.25 65.69 -78.08
CA SER A 538 -19.66 65.71 -76.68
C SER A 538 -19.87 67.14 -76.20
N SER A 539 -20.70 67.30 -75.19
CA SER A 539 -20.88 68.54 -74.44
C SER A 539 -20.82 68.22 -72.94
N THR A 540 -20.14 69.08 -72.19
CA THR A 540 -19.90 68.95 -70.74
C THR A 540 -20.23 70.26 -70.03
N ALA A 541 -21.35 70.85 -70.42
CA ALA A 541 -21.82 72.11 -69.88
C ALA A 541 -22.27 71.88 -68.44
N GLY A 542 -21.76 72.69 -67.50
CA GLY A 542 -21.98 72.44 -66.08
C GLY A 542 -23.44 72.54 -65.62
N THR A 543 -23.66 72.26 -64.34
CA THR A 543 -24.98 72.12 -63.70
C THR A 543 -26.05 73.11 -64.19
N GLY A 544 -27.19 72.57 -64.65
CA GLY A 544 -28.35 73.36 -65.09
C GLY A 544 -28.22 73.96 -66.50
N ALA A 545 -27.10 73.74 -67.19
CA ALA A 545 -26.94 74.11 -68.59
C ALA A 545 -27.58 73.07 -69.53
N THR A 546 -27.73 73.46 -70.79
CA THR A 546 -28.12 72.55 -71.87
C THR A 546 -26.88 72.12 -72.62
N ASP A 547 -26.64 70.82 -72.62
CA ASP A 547 -25.66 70.17 -73.47
C ASP A 547 -26.21 69.97 -74.87
N THR A 548 -25.44 70.32 -75.90
CA THR A 548 -25.88 70.20 -77.29
C THR A 548 -24.75 69.68 -78.16
N VAL A 549 -25.04 68.60 -78.89
CA VAL A 549 -24.16 68.07 -79.93
C VAL A 549 -24.93 68.13 -81.25
N THR A 550 -24.38 68.86 -82.22
CA THR A 550 -24.89 68.92 -83.60
C THR A 550 -23.86 68.29 -84.52
N PHE A 551 -24.30 67.39 -85.39
CA PHE A 551 -23.45 66.73 -86.37
C PHE A 551 -24.20 66.58 -87.69
N ARG A 552 -23.42 66.38 -88.75
CA ARG A 552 -23.90 66.20 -90.12
C ARG A 552 -23.28 64.94 -90.68
N GLU A 553 -24.03 64.19 -91.46
CA GLU A 553 -23.50 63.14 -92.32
C GLU A 553 -23.67 63.59 -93.78
N SER A 554 -22.66 63.30 -94.60
CA SER A 554 -22.60 63.72 -96.00
C SER A 554 -23.10 62.60 -96.90
N ASP A 555 -24.07 62.93 -97.75
CA ASP A 555 -24.70 62.01 -98.70
C ASP A 555 -23.91 61.95 -100.04
N ASP A 556 -23.87 60.77 -100.65
CA ASP A 556 -23.49 60.58 -102.06
C ASP A 556 -24.62 59.88 -102.85
N SER A 557 -24.89 60.37 -104.06
CA SER A 557 -26.03 60.00 -104.90
C SER A 557 -26.21 58.51 -105.27
N ASN A 558 -25.47 57.55 -104.68
CA ASN A 558 -25.44 56.15 -105.12
C ASN A 558 -25.62 55.07 -104.02
N GLY A 559 -26.22 55.38 -102.86
CA GLY A 559 -26.95 54.37 -102.08
C GLY A 559 -27.29 54.72 -100.63
N ASP A 560 -28.51 54.35 -100.19
CA ASP A 560 -29.06 54.53 -98.83
C ASP A 560 -28.06 54.23 -97.69
N ASP A 561 -27.47 55.27 -97.10
CA ASP A 561 -26.45 55.14 -96.05
C ASP A 561 -26.84 55.79 -94.72
N GLY A 562 -28.11 55.68 -94.32
CA GLY A 562 -28.56 56.21 -93.03
C GLY A 562 -27.72 55.74 -91.83
N ILE A 563 -27.28 56.68 -90.97
CA ILE A 563 -26.41 56.39 -89.82
C ILE A 563 -27.18 55.93 -88.58
N THR A 564 -26.68 54.92 -87.87
CA THR A 564 -27.09 54.64 -86.48
C THR A 564 -26.04 55.19 -85.52
N TYR A 565 -26.47 55.97 -84.53
CA TYR A 565 -25.58 56.57 -83.54
C TYR A 565 -26.05 56.27 -82.12
N TRP A 566 -25.09 56.28 -81.19
CA TRP A 566 -25.31 56.02 -79.77
C TRP A 566 -25.13 57.29 -78.98
N ILE A 567 -25.98 57.49 -77.98
CA ILE A 567 -25.95 58.64 -77.10
C ILE A 567 -25.74 58.13 -75.68
N GLU A 568 -24.81 58.73 -74.96
CA GLU A 568 -24.59 58.49 -73.55
C GLU A 568 -24.91 59.78 -72.79
N VAL A 569 -25.89 59.67 -71.89
CA VAL A 569 -26.10 60.64 -70.82
C VAL A 569 -25.31 60.14 -69.62
N ARG A 570 -24.27 60.86 -69.20
CA ARG A 570 -23.35 60.42 -68.14
C ARG A 570 -23.40 61.37 -66.95
N TYR A 571 -23.60 60.83 -65.75
CA TYR A 571 -23.51 61.59 -64.51
C TYR A 571 -22.10 62.11 -64.29
N HIS A 572 -21.99 63.41 -64.05
CA HIS A 572 -20.75 64.09 -63.70
C HIS A 572 -20.67 64.34 -62.19
N SER A 573 -21.59 65.14 -61.65
CA SER A 573 -21.58 65.57 -60.25
C SER A 573 -22.95 66.04 -59.74
N GLY A 574 -23.04 66.33 -58.45
CA GLY A 574 -24.26 66.84 -57.81
C GLY A 574 -25.28 65.76 -57.42
N SER A 575 -26.42 66.20 -56.92
CA SER A 575 -27.52 65.35 -56.50
C SER A 575 -28.84 66.11 -56.65
N SER A 576 -29.81 65.50 -57.32
CA SER A 576 -31.12 66.12 -57.54
C SER A 576 -32.17 65.08 -57.86
N CYS A 577 -33.37 65.26 -57.32
CA CYS A 577 -34.50 64.36 -57.58
C CYS A 577 -35.32 64.77 -58.80
N SER A 578 -34.81 65.70 -59.61
CA SER A 578 -35.45 66.12 -60.86
C SER A 578 -34.91 65.32 -62.04
N ASN A 579 -35.72 65.14 -63.09
CA ASN A 579 -35.28 64.44 -64.31
C ASN A 579 -34.48 65.39 -65.20
N TRP A 580 -33.43 64.88 -65.82
CA TRP A 580 -32.91 65.47 -67.05
C TRP A 580 -33.85 65.16 -68.21
N THR A 581 -33.80 65.98 -69.27
CA THR A 581 -34.55 65.75 -70.51
C THR A 581 -33.60 65.68 -71.69
N LEU A 582 -33.63 64.58 -72.44
CA LEU A 582 -32.88 64.36 -73.67
C LEU A 582 -33.83 64.55 -74.86
N THR A 583 -33.45 65.37 -75.82
CA THR A 583 -34.26 65.68 -77.00
C THR A 583 -33.43 65.46 -78.26
N LEU A 584 -33.99 64.74 -79.23
CA LEU A 584 -33.37 64.48 -80.51
C LEU A 584 -34.17 65.19 -81.59
N GLU A 585 -33.45 65.97 -82.39
CA GLU A 585 -33.99 66.82 -83.43
C GLU A 585 -33.24 66.53 -84.73
N GLY A 586 -33.98 66.52 -85.84
CA GLY A 586 -33.42 66.45 -87.18
C GLY A 586 -33.70 67.73 -87.95
N HIS A 587 -32.92 68.00 -88.98
CA HIS A 587 -33.10 69.14 -89.86
C HIS A 587 -32.80 68.74 -91.30
N ASN A 588 -33.76 69.01 -92.18
CA ASN A 588 -33.70 68.66 -93.60
C ASN A 588 -33.21 69.90 -94.36
N CYS A 589 -32.03 69.82 -94.96
CA CYS A 589 -31.39 70.94 -95.65
C CYS A 589 -31.76 71.04 -97.13
#